data_AF-A0A9P6U3G3-F1
#
_entry.id   AF-A0A9P6U3G3-F1
#
_cell.length_a   1.000
_cell.length_b   1.000
_cell.length_c   1.000
_cell.angle_alpha   90.00
_cell.angle_beta   90.00
_cell.angle_gamma   90.00
#
_symmetry.space_group_name_H-M   'P 1'
#
loop_
_entity.id
_entity.type
_entity.pdbx_description
1 polymer ?
#
loop_
_entity_poly.entity_id
_entity_poly.type
_entity_poly.pdbx_seq_one_letter_code
_entity_poly.pdbx_strand_id
1 'polypeptide(L)'
;MRQSLTWIALFVASANAAQVTFRVVAPGASAVEVNIGGQLTPLTAADPTIPYFTGVAEAADGAKYKYVAGGTAEAFDRTLEAGKASTYNEFINRPITYANIPELPWPIENKPQWTRSGAKQPLFDTNYIPTVFIDGNPSDLNALITSPHKSKYPVTLTWVLANEVRTFKNVSFGIHGAGKKKNNAKQSWNWRLASGETYQNRDFFKLRHMEEDPTQIREKLWADASRAMGTFANEANMIRMFINGDGYGTFNLLDDITEYSYPSAMFYDGKPPAQMGALFDGASGASFQYFPDTLGYYSWVKNSASPEEIVAIGPLCEAWNKTVKTDDAQIAEFGKQFDTDMFLRFMVMEYLTGHWDGYWEMQTNDGVYRDPTDNNRWYYLGQDYDATFGVNIPSEDPLYIEWSYKQLETANPNAVMIAGLLQNPTQRATFEKYLVDTVKVLFNNVTLTNRVLKYHEFLLPDLEWDRSITQRSPGINFGWTFNQVTENLWAGVSSPLGTGGGAEFGLIEWISRKSEAVIKEFAITISPTPVGPPSTATQPPVPSGTSIETGTPPAPTDKPVPESAAGHVSPKGLATVALVGASLVALLF
;
A
#
# COMPACT_ATOMS: atom_id res chain seq x y z
N MET A 1 -55.01 -48.96 -37.69
CA MET A 1 -54.51 -48.61 -36.36
C MET A 1 -53.19 -47.85 -36.53
N ARG A 2 -53.19 -46.59 -36.07
CA ARG A 2 -52.08 -45.72 -35.65
C ARG A 2 -50.74 -45.79 -36.40
N GLN A 3 -50.54 -44.83 -37.31
CA GLN A 3 -49.21 -44.33 -37.65
C GLN A 3 -48.75 -43.39 -36.53
N SER A 4 -47.62 -43.70 -35.90
CA SER A 4 -47.00 -42.87 -34.87
C SER A 4 -46.06 -41.87 -35.53
N LEU A 5 -46.44 -40.59 -35.56
CA LEU A 5 -45.51 -39.49 -35.86
C LEU A 5 -44.70 -39.19 -34.60
N THR A 6 -43.41 -39.47 -34.64
CA THR A 6 -42.44 -39.02 -33.64
C THR A 6 -42.06 -37.58 -33.95
N TRP A 7 -42.54 -36.63 -33.14
CA TRP A 7 -42.10 -35.24 -33.20
C TRP A 7 -40.77 -35.11 -32.45
N ILE A 8 -39.69 -34.82 -33.17
CA ILE A 8 -38.41 -34.39 -32.58
C ILE A 8 -38.55 -32.89 -32.31
N ALA A 9 -38.74 -32.51 -31.05
CA ALA A 9 -38.65 -31.13 -30.63
C ALA A 9 -37.17 -30.71 -30.57
N LEU A 10 -36.70 -29.96 -31.56
CA LEU A 10 -35.47 -29.19 -31.45
C LEU A 10 -35.73 -28.05 -30.46
N PHE A 11 -35.22 -28.18 -29.23
CA PHE A 11 -35.02 -27.02 -28.36
C PHE A 11 -33.84 -26.22 -28.91
N VAL A 12 -34.11 -25.25 -29.77
CA VAL A 12 -33.17 -24.18 -30.06
C VAL A 12 -33.14 -23.29 -28.83
N ALA A 13 -32.12 -23.45 -27.98
CA ALA A 13 -31.81 -22.44 -26.99
C ALA A 13 -31.35 -21.19 -27.75
N SER A 14 -32.25 -20.23 -27.94
CA SER A 14 -31.89 -18.89 -28.40
C SER A 14 -31.04 -18.26 -27.29
N ALA A 15 -29.72 -18.28 -27.47
CA ALA A 15 -28.82 -17.45 -26.71
C ALA A 15 -29.21 -16.00 -27.00
N ASN A 16 -29.86 -15.34 -26.04
CA ASN A 16 -30.20 -13.92 -26.17
C ASN A 16 -28.90 -13.13 -26.12
N ALA A 17 -28.45 -12.61 -27.27
CA ALA A 17 -27.39 -11.63 -27.32
C ALA A 17 -27.91 -10.33 -26.66
N ALA A 18 -27.14 -9.79 -25.72
CA ALA A 18 -27.45 -8.52 -25.06
C ALA A 18 -26.51 -7.43 -25.57
N GLN A 19 -26.96 -6.18 -25.48
CA GLN A 19 -26.10 -5.01 -25.72
C GLN A 19 -25.17 -4.85 -24.51
N VAL A 20 -23.87 -5.02 -24.74
CA VAL A 20 -22.84 -5.01 -23.68
C VAL A 20 -21.87 -3.86 -23.95
N THR A 21 -21.58 -3.08 -22.90
CA THR A 21 -20.57 -2.02 -22.97
C THR A 21 -19.18 -2.62 -22.70
N PHE A 22 -18.33 -2.60 -23.71
CA PHE A 22 -16.92 -2.98 -23.61
C PHE A 22 -16.09 -1.75 -23.23
N ARG A 23 -15.11 -1.94 -22.33
CA ARG A 23 -14.30 -0.87 -21.75
C ARG A 23 -12.85 -1.33 -21.65
N VAL A 24 -11.93 -0.60 -22.26
CA VAL A 24 -10.51 -0.98 -22.28
C VAL A 24 -9.58 0.22 -22.25
N VAL A 25 -8.54 0.11 -21.45
CA VAL A 25 -7.38 1.01 -21.45
C VAL A 25 -6.35 0.45 -22.42
N ALA A 26 -6.01 1.22 -23.46
CA ALA A 26 -5.08 0.83 -24.52
C ALA A 26 -4.08 1.95 -24.85
N PRO A 27 -3.06 2.19 -24.00
CA PRO A 27 -2.08 3.25 -24.20
C PRO A 27 -1.32 3.08 -25.52
N GLY A 28 -1.13 4.18 -26.25
CA GLY A 28 -0.44 4.19 -27.56
C GLY A 28 -1.28 3.69 -28.75
N ALA A 29 -2.51 3.21 -28.54
CA ALA A 29 -3.38 2.78 -29.62
C ALA A 29 -4.06 3.99 -30.30
N SER A 30 -3.93 4.09 -31.62
CA SER A 30 -4.61 5.11 -32.42
C SER A 30 -6.08 4.77 -32.73
N ALA A 31 -6.44 3.49 -32.65
CA ALA A 31 -7.79 2.97 -32.84
C ALA A 31 -7.93 1.67 -32.05
N VAL A 32 -9.12 1.43 -31.50
CA VAL A 32 -9.44 0.22 -30.75
C VAL A 32 -10.79 -0.33 -31.19
N GLU A 33 -10.86 -1.64 -31.36
CA GLU A 33 -12.09 -2.36 -31.69
C GLU A 33 -12.25 -3.56 -30.75
N VAL A 34 -13.48 -4.02 -30.54
CA VAL A 34 -13.76 -5.34 -29.96
C VAL A 34 -14.18 -6.31 -31.06
N ASN A 35 -13.56 -7.48 -31.09
CA ASN A 35 -13.87 -8.57 -31.99
C ASN A 35 -14.69 -9.64 -31.26
N ILE A 36 -15.92 -9.88 -31.70
CA ILE A 36 -16.81 -10.92 -31.16
C ILE A 36 -17.25 -11.81 -32.32
N GLY A 37 -16.82 -13.08 -32.32
CA GLY A 37 -17.17 -14.02 -33.40
C GLY A 37 -16.77 -13.58 -34.81
N GLY A 38 -15.73 -12.73 -34.95
CA GLY A 38 -15.27 -12.17 -36.22
C GLY A 38 -15.87 -10.79 -36.57
N GLN A 39 -16.85 -10.30 -35.81
CA GLN A 39 -17.40 -8.96 -35.99
C GLN A 39 -16.58 -7.94 -35.20
N LEU A 40 -16.03 -6.95 -35.91
CA LEU A 40 -15.30 -5.83 -35.33
C LEU A 40 -16.26 -4.68 -35.04
N THR A 41 -16.28 -4.23 -33.80
CA THR A 41 -17.02 -3.05 -33.36
C THR A 41 -16.04 -2.00 -32.83
N PRO A 42 -16.00 -0.79 -33.41
CA PRO A 42 -15.13 0.29 -32.93
C PRO A 42 -15.46 0.73 -31.50
N LEU A 43 -14.41 1.01 -30.73
CA LEU A 43 -14.48 1.64 -29.41
C LEU A 43 -13.88 3.04 -29.50
N THR A 44 -14.46 4.01 -28.79
CA THR A 44 -14.04 5.41 -28.83
C THR A 44 -13.56 5.88 -27.46
N ALA A 45 -12.51 6.70 -27.47
CA ALA A 45 -12.06 7.42 -26.29
C ALA A 45 -12.83 8.75 -26.18
N ALA A 46 -13.48 8.99 -25.04
CA ALA A 46 -14.23 10.22 -24.81
C ALA A 46 -13.29 11.43 -24.62
N ASP A 47 -12.14 11.20 -23.98
CA ASP A 47 -11.06 12.17 -23.86
C ASP A 47 -9.86 11.66 -24.69
N PRO A 48 -9.39 12.40 -25.70
CA PRO A 48 -8.27 11.95 -26.53
C PRO A 48 -6.93 11.87 -25.79
N THR A 49 -6.78 12.46 -24.60
CA THR A 49 -5.53 12.35 -23.80
C THR A 49 -5.53 11.13 -22.89
N ILE A 50 -6.70 10.55 -22.61
CA ILE A 50 -6.85 9.37 -21.78
C ILE A 50 -7.13 8.17 -22.70
N PRO A 51 -6.24 7.17 -22.79
CA PRO A 51 -6.39 6.05 -23.70
C PRO A 51 -7.40 5.01 -23.17
N TYR A 52 -8.58 5.46 -22.74
CA TYR A 52 -9.68 4.67 -22.23
C TYR A 52 -10.83 4.68 -23.25
N PHE A 53 -11.04 3.52 -23.88
CA PHE A 53 -11.96 3.34 -24.99
C PHE A 53 -13.20 2.58 -24.54
N THR A 54 -14.36 3.02 -25.01
CA THR A 54 -15.64 2.37 -24.72
C THR A 54 -16.48 2.22 -25.98
N GLY A 55 -17.35 1.22 -25.99
CA GLY A 55 -18.27 0.99 -27.10
C GLY A 55 -19.25 -0.12 -26.76
N VAL A 56 -20.32 -0.23 -27.54
CA VAL A 56 -21.39 -1.20 -27.30
C VAL A 56 -21.44 -2.18 -28.45
N ALA A 57 -21.44 -3.48 -28.12
CA ALA A 57 -21.58 -4.56 -29.08
C ALA A 57 -22.56 -5.61 -28.55
N GLU A 58 -23.18 -6.36 -29.48
CA GLU A 58 -24.03 -7.49 -29.12
C GLU A 58 -23.18 -8.70 -28.74
N ALA A 59 -23.41 -9.24 -27.54
CA ALA A 59 -22.71 -10.39 -27.03
C ALA A 59 -23.65 -11.26 -26.20
N ALA A 60 -23.54 -12.58 -26.35
CA ALA A 60 -24.22 -13.53 -25.47
C ALA A 60 -23.37 -13.80 -24.23
N ASP A 61 -24.00 -14.25 -23.15
CA ASP A 61 -23.29 -14.75 -21.97
C ASP A 61 -22.26 -15.82 -22.35
N GLY A 62 -21.04 -15.71 -21.82
CA GLY A 62 -19.94 -16.61 -22.12
C GLY A 62 -19.30 -16.40 -23.51
N ALA A 63 -19.71 -15.37 -24.27
CA ALA A 63 -19.10 -15.06 -25.56
C ALA A 63 -17.58 -14.83 -25.42
N LYS A 64 -16.83 -15.35 -26.39
CA LYS A 64 -15.40 -15.08 -26.53
C LYS A 64 -15.20 -13.79 -27.31
N TYR A 65 -14.30 -12.95 -26.83
CA TYR A 65 -13.96 -11.69 -27.49
C TYR A 65 -12.48 -11.35 -27.35
N LYS A 66 -12.01 -10.46 -28.22
CA LYS A 66 -10.66 -9.91 -28.19
C LYS A 66 -10.71 -8.41 -28.44
N TYR A 67 -9.83 -7.65 -27.80
CA TYR A 67 -9.56 -6.30 -28.28
C TYR A 67 -8.59 -6.34 -29.47
N VAL A 68 -8.77 -5.39 -30.38
CA VAL A 68 -7.87 -5.10 -31.50
C VAL A 68 -7.39 -3.67 -31.32
N ALA A 69 -6.13 -3.48 -30.95
CA ALA A 69 -5.53 -2.17 -30.72
C ALA A 69 -4.51 -1.87 -31.81
N GLY A 70 -4.68 -0.76 -32.54
CA GLY A 70 -3.78 -0.40 -33.64
C GLY A 70 -3.69 -1.48 -34.74
N GLY A 71 -4.77 -2.21 -34.98
CA GLY A 71 -4.82 -3.32 -35.94
C GLY A 71 -4.23 -4.65 -35.45
N THR A 72 -3.72 -4.71 -34.21
CA THR A 72 -3.20 -5.94 -33.61
C THR A 72 -4.20 -6.51 -32.61
N ALA A 73 -4.67 -7.74 -32.86
CA ALA A 73 -5.56 -8.45 -31.95
C ALA A 73 -4.80 -9.06 -30.78
N GLU A 74 -5.43 -9.12 -29.60
CA GLU A 74 -4.89 -9.82 -28.44
C GLU A 74 -4.56 -11.31 -28.74
N ALA A 75 -3.48 -11.80 -28.15
CA ALA A 75 -3.02 -13.18 -28.36
C ALA A 75 -3.91 -14.24 -27.68
N PHE A 76 -4.82 -13.83 -26.79
CA PHE A 76 -5.73 -14.70 -26.04
C PHE A 76 -7.19 -14.29 -26.25
N ASP A 77 -8.12 -15.17 -25.92
CA ASP A 77 -9.55 -14.86 -25.88
C ASP A 77 -9.97 -14.48 -24.46
N ARG A 78 -10.73 -13.39 -24.34
CA ARG A 78 -11.48 -13.04 -23.14
C ARG A 78 -12.82 -13.77 -23.14
N THR A 79 -13.49 -13.82 -21.98
CA THR A 79 -14.81 -14.42 -21.85
C THR A 79 -15.74 -13.44 -21.16
N LEU A 80 -16.86 -13.11 -21.79
CA LEU A 80 -17.88 -12.27 -21.17
C LEU A 80 -18.57 -13.06 -20.05
N GLU A 81 -18.49 -12.56 -18.83
CA GLU A 81 -19.22 -13.14 -17.69
C GLU A 81 -20.73 -13.05 -17.90
N ALA A 82 -21.45 -14.10 -17.48
CA ALA A 82 -22.89 -14.18 -17.65
C ALA A 82 -23.62 -13.04 -16.91
N GLY A 83 -24.61 -12.44 -17.55
CA GLY A 83 -25.48 -11.41 -16.98
C GLY A 83 -24.83 -10.02 -16.83
N LYS A 84 -23.63 -9.79 -17.37
CA LYS A 84 -22.98 -8.47 -17.31
C LYS A 84 -23.45 -7.56 -18.46
N ALA A 85 -23.93 -6.37 -18.10
CA ALA A 85 -24.23 -5.30 -19.06
C ALA A 85 -22.98 -4.51 -19.51
N SER A 86 -21.86 -4.70 -18.82
CA SER A 86 -20.57 -4.10 -19.18
C SER A 86 -19.40 -4.95 -18.70
N THR A 87 -18.29 -4.90 -19.42
CA THR A 87 -17.00 -5.39 -18.89
C THR A 87 -16.52 -4.50 -17.75
N TYR A 88 -15.58 -4.99 -16.96
CA TYR A 88 -14.72 -4.12 -16.15
C TYR A 88 -13.92 -3.19 -17.07
N ASN A 89 -13.28 -2.18 -16.49
CA ASN A 89 -12.26 -1.41 -17.18
C ASN A 89 -11.04 -2.30 -17.41
N GLU A 90 -10.94 -2.91 -18.59
CA GLU A 90 -9.89 -3.88 -18.90
C GLU A 90 -8.60 -3.15 -19.32
N PHE A 91 -7.46 -3.85 -19.30
CA PHE A 91 -6.20 -3.33 -19.82
C PHE A 91 -5.75 -4.21 -20.99
N ILE A 92 -5.38 -3.58 -22.11
CA ILE A 92 -5.01 -4.29 -23.34
C ILE A 92 -3.86 -5.27 -23.10
N ASN A 93 -3.92 -6.46 -23.71
CA ASN A 93 -2.92 -7.53 -23.59
C ASN A 93 -2.74 -8.07 -22.15
N ARG A 94 -3.70 -7.81 -21.25
CA ARG A 94 -3.71 -8.39 -19.90
C ARG A 94 -4.82 -9.44 -19.76
N PRO A 95 -4.51 -10.75 -19.67
CA PRO A 95 -5.50 -11.82 -19.76
C PRO A 95 -6.43 -11.93 -18.55
N ILE A 96 -5.95 -11.55 -17.36
CA ILE A 96 -6.75 -11.52 -16.14
C ILE A 96 -7.05 -10.07 -15.83
N THR A 97 -8.31 -9.63 -15.94
CA THR A 97 -8.70 -8.26 -15.56
C THR A 97 -8.94 -8.17 -14.05
N TYR A 98 -9.79 -9.05 -13.53
CA TYR A 98 -10.15 -9.14 -12.12
C TYR A 98 -9.75 -10.51 -11.58
N ALA A 99 -8.90 -10.53 -10.55
CA ALA A 99 -8.41 -11.77 -9.96
C ALA A 99 -9.36 -12.35 -8.91
N ASN A 100 -9.02 -13.55 -8.46
CA ASN A 100 -9.61 -14.17 -7.27
C ASN A 100 -8.49 -14.48 -6.29
N ILE A 101 -7.91 -13.42 -5.71
CA ILE A 101 -6.82 -13.52 -4.73
C ILE A 101 -7.41 -14.01 -3.40
N PRO A 102 -6.89 -15.11 -2.82
CA PRO A 102 -7.40 -15.66 -1.57
C PRO A 102 -7.39 -14.61 -0.45
N GLU A 103 -8.55 -14.36 0.18
CA GLU A 103 -8.64 -13.49 1.35
C GLU A 103 -7.91 -14.08 2.56
N LEU A 104 -7.43 -13.21 3.45
CA LEU A 104 -6.66 -13.60 4.63
C LEU A 104 -7.58 -13.92 5.82
N PRO A 105 -7.21 -14.89 6.68
CA PRO A 105 -7.92 -15.20 7.91
C PRO A 105 -7.71 -14.11 8.96
N TRP A 106 -8.56 -14.07 9.97
CA TRP A 106 -8.41 -13.15 11.12
C TRP A 106 -7.97 -13.96 12.34
N PRO A 107 -6.65 -14.07 12.59
CA PRO A 107 -6.14 -14.94 13.66
C PRO A 107 -6.50 -14.44 15.06
N ILE A 108 -6.74 -13.14 15.25
CA ILE A 108 -6.99 -12.55 16.58
C ILE A 108 -8.50 -12.40 16.80
N GLU A 109 -9.07 -13.19 17.71
CA GLU A 109 -10.52 -13.16 17.97
C GLU A 109 -11.00 -11.87 18.67
N ASN A 110 -10.18 -11.31 19.56
CA ASN A 110 -10.51 -10.06 20.26
C ASN A 110 -10.29 -8.88 19.31
N LYS A 111 -11.32 -8.07 19.05
CA LYS A 111 -11.26 -6.97 18.06
C LYS A 111 -10.58 -7.45 16.75
N PRO A 112 -11.22 -8.39 16.03
CA PRO A 112 -10.59 -9.08 14.89
C PRO A 112 -10.36 -8.16 13.69
N GLN A 113 -11.02 -7.00 13.68
CA GLN A 113 -10.90 -6.00 12.64
C GLN A 113 -10.85 -4.61 13.25
N TRP A 114 -10.11 -3.72 12.59
CA TRP A 114 -10.20 -2.29 12.84
C TRP A 114 -11.41 -1.71 12.10
N THR A 115 -12.45 -1.33 12.84
CA THR A 115 -13.73 -0.92 12.23
C THR A 115 -13.88 0.59 12.06
N ARG A 116 -12.93 1.39 12.54
CA ARG A 116 -13.02 2.86 12.52
C ARG A 116 -12.75 3.46 11.13
N SER A 117 -12.15 2.70 10.22
CA SER A 117 -11.86 3.12 8.84
C SER A 117 -13.07 3.01 7.90
N GLY A 118 -14.21 2.50 8.39
CA GLY A 118 -15.38 2.24 7.56
C GLY A 118 -15.16 1.06 6.60
N ALA A 119 -15.92 1.05 5.50
CA ALA A 119 -15.83 0.00 4.49
C ALA A 119 -14.53 0.12 3.68
N LYS A 120 -13.98 -1.03 3.26
CA LYS A 120 -12.81 -1.08 2.38
C LYS A 120 -13.11 -0.35 1.08
N GLN A 121 -12.22 0.57 0.71
CA GLN A 121 -12.40 1.44 -0.44
C GLN A 121 -11.93 0.74 -1.74
N PRO A 122 -12.63 0.92 -2.90
CA PRO A 122 -12.27 0.26 -4.17
C PRO A 122 -10.84 0.48 -4.67
N LEU A 123 -10.19 1.58 -4.29
CA LEU A 123 -8.81 1.88 -4.62
C LEU A 123 -7.82 0.82 -4.11
N PHE A 124 -8.18 0.15 -3.02
CA PHE A 124 -7.38 -0.89 -2.37
C PHE A 124 -7.90 -2.31 -2.62
N ASP A 125 -8.77 -2.47 -3.62
CA ASP A 125 -9.20 -3.79 -4.09
C ASP A 125 -8.00 -4.58 -4.62
N THR A 126 -7.69 -5.70 -3.96
CA THR A 126 -6.52 -6.53 -4.29
C THR A 126 -6.71 -7.32 -5.59
N ASN A 127 -7.96 -7.46 -6.05
CA ASN A 127 -8.27 -8.21 -7.25
C ASN A 127 -8.18 -7.37 -8.53
N TYR A 128 -7.87 -6.08 -8.43
CA TYR A 128 -7.75 -5.19 -9.57
C TYR A 128 -6.52 -4.29 -9.42
N ILE A 129 -5.85 -3.99 -10.53
CA ILE A 129 -4.70 -3.06 -10.56
C ILE A 129 -5.20 -1.74 -11.16
N PRO A 130 -5.39 -0.67 -10.35
CA PRO A 130 -5.70 0.65 -10.84
C PRO A 130 -4.69 1.17 -11.86
N THR A 131 -5.17 1.98 -12.80
CA THR A 131 -4.31 2.77 -13.69
C THR A 131 -4.52 4.25 -13.38
N VAL A 132 -3.43 5.00 -13.30
CA VAL A 132 -3.46 6.45 -13.14
C VAL A 132 -2.77 7.13 -14.32
N PHE A 133 -3.45 8.13 -14.89
CA PHE A 133 -2.94 9.03 -15.91
C PHE A 133 -2.70 10.40 -15.30
N ILE A 134 -1.50 10.94 -15.52
CA ILE A 134 -1.07 12.24 -15.02
C ILE A 134 -0.72 13.11 -16.22
N ASP A 135 -1.54 14.12 -16.49
CA ASP A 135 -1.32 15.08 -17.58
C ASP A 135 -1.01 16.46 -17.02
N GLY A 136 0.14 17.02 -17.40
CA GLY A 136 0.59 18.33 -16.94
C GLY A 136 1.51 19.02 -17.94
N ASN A 137 2.04 20.18 -17.57
CA ASN A 137 2.95 20.93 -18.44
C ASN A 137 4.18 20.06 -18.79
N PRO A 138 4.44 19.79 -20.09
CA PRO A 138 5.53 18.89 -20.48
C PRO A 138 6.92 19.36 -20.04
N SER A 139 7.17 20.67 -20.02
CA SER A 139 8.47 21.22 -19.59
C SER A 139 8.69 21.00 -18.09
N ASP A 140 7.67 21.28 -17.29
CA ASP A 140 7.73 21.14 -15.83
C ASP A 140 7.94 19.69 -15.41
N LEU A 141 7.13 18.79 -15.96
CA LEU A 141 7.22 17.37 -15.64
C LEU A 141 8.54 16.77 -16.15
N ASN A 142 9.00 17.13 -17.37
CA ASN A 142 10.29 16.69 -17.88
C ASN A 142 11.47 17.18 -17.01
N ALA A 143 11.41 18.42 -16.50
CA ALA A 143 12.40 18.93 -15.56
C ALA A 143 12.39 18.14 -14.24
N LEU A 144 11.20 17.79 -13.73
CA LEU A 144 11.07 16.97 -12.54
C LEU A 144 11.66 15.57 -12.72
N ILE A 145 11.46 14.95 -13.89
CA ILE A 145 11.95 13.61 -14.21
C ILE A 145 13.48 13.60 -14.39
N THR A 146 14.00 14.51 -15.22
CA THR A 146 15.43 14.50 -15.61
C THR A 146 16.34 15.16 -14.56
N SER A 147 15.78 16.03 -13.72
CA SER A 147 16.47 16.68 -12.60
C SER A 147 15.59 16.66 -11.34
N PRO A 148 15.45 15.51 -10.66
CA PRO A 148 14.60 15.35 -9.48
C PRO A 148 14.81 16.43 -8.41
N HIS A 149 13.72 17.09 -8.04
CA HIS A 149 13.72 18.18 -7.06
C HIS A 149 12.37 18.27 -6.33
N LYS A 150 12.29 19.06 -5.25
CA LYS A 150 11.16 19.07 -4.31
C LYS A 150 9.91 19.79 -4.81
N SER A 151 9.97 20.48 -5.95
CA SER A 151 8.83 21.22 -6.48
C SER A 151 7.66 20.29 -6.78
N LYS A 152 6.45 20.84 -6.64
CA LYS A 152 5.20 20.20 -7.05
C LYS A 152 4.58 21.03 -8.16
N TYR A 153 3.98 20.35 -9.12
CA TYR A 153 3.36 20.97 -10.28
C TYR A 153 1.87 20.63 -10.35
N PRO A 154 1.01 21.57 -10.77
CA PRO A 154 -0.39 21.30 -10.99
C PRO A 154 -0.58 20.37 -12.19
N VAL A 155 -1.35 19.30 -12.00
CA VAL A 155 -1.67 18.31 -13.05
C VAL A 155 -3.16 17.99 -13.07
N THR A 156 -3.60 17.38 -14.16
CA THR A 156 -4.86 16.62 -14.24
C THR A 156 -4.53 15.16 -13.94
N LEU A 157 -5.25 14.57 -12.99
CA LEU A 157 -5.09 13.19 -12.54
C LEU A 157 -6.34 12.40 -12.89
N THR A 158 -6.22 11.32 -13.66
CA THR A 158 -7.35 10.43 -13.98
C THR A 158 -7.09 9.03 -13.45
N TRP A 159 -7.96 8.58 -12.55
CA TRP A 159 -8.02 7.21 -12.07
C TRP A 159 -8.91 6.36 -12.97
N VAL A 160 -8.47 5.13 -13.25
CA VAL A 160 -9.28 4.06 -13.84
C VAL A 160 -9.27 2.87 -12.88
N LEU A 161 -10.35 2.72 -12.12
CA LEU A 161 -10.64 1.56 -11.27
C LEU A 161 -11.47 0.52 -12.04
N ALA A 162 -11.81 -0.62 -11.43
CA ALA A 162 -12.52 -1.72 -12.10
C ALA A 162 -13.83 -1.30 -12.78
N ASN A 163 -14.57 -0.35 -12.19
CA ASN A 163 -15.87 0.11 -12.69
C ASN A 163 -16.03 1.64 -12.70
N GLU A 164 -14.97 2.38 -12.37
CA GLU A 164 -15.00 3.83 -12.22
C GLU A 164 -13.87 4.46 -13.01
N VAL A 165 -14.15 5.57 -13.68
CA VAL A 165 -13.15 6.51 -14.18
C VAL A 165 -13.40 7.86 -13.53
N ARG A 166 -12.40 8.43 -12.87
CA ARG A 166 -12.54 9.70 -12.15
C ARG A 166 -11.36 10.61 -12.40
N THR A 167 -11.66 11.86 -12.76
CA THR A 167 -10.66 12.89 -13.08
C THR A 167 -10.69 14.02 -12.05
N PHE A 168 -9.50 14.41 -11.59
CA PHE A 168 -9.25 15.55 -10.71
C PHE A 168 -8.37 16.57 -11.42
N LYS A 169 -8.61 17.85 -11.19
CA LYS A 169 -7.85 18.96 -11.78
C LYS A 169 -7.07 19.69 -10.69
N ASN A 170 -6.02 20.41 -11.08
CA ASN A 170 -5.18 21.19 -10.17
C ASN A 170 -4.60 20.35 -9.01
N VAL A 171 -4.30 19.08 -9.29
CA VAL A 171 -3.68 18.17 -8.33
C VAL A 171 -2.21 18.58 -8.17
N SER A 172 -1.76 18.75 -6.93
CA SER A 172 -0.36 19.06 -6.63
C SER A 172 0.47 17.78 -6.69
N PHE A 173 1.27 17.61 -7.75
CA PHE A 173 1.99 16.36 -8.04
C PHE A 173 3.51 16.54 -8.02
N GLY A 174 4.23 15.55 -7.51
CA GLY A 174 5.66 15.43 -7.80
C GLY A 174 6.37 14.33 -7.04
N ILE A 175 7.69 14.40 -6.93
CA ILE A 175 8.51 13.33 -6.35
C ILE A 175 8.44 13.34 -4.82
N HIS A 176 8.19 12.18 -4.22
CA HIS A 176 8.29 11.98 -2.76
C HIS A 176 9.76 11.77 -2.37
N GLY A 177 10.22 12.44 -1.30
CA GLY A 177 11.62 12.34 -0.88
C GLY A 177 12.64 12.92 -1.87
N ALA A 178 12.25 13.86 -2.72
CA ALA A 178 13.14 14.43 -3.74
C ALA A 178 14.39 15.10 -3.15
N GLY A 179 15.52 14.94 -3.83
CA GLY A 179 16.79 15.57 -3.48
C GLY A 179 17.60 14.86 -2.37
N LYS A 180 17.21 13.65 -1.96
CA LYS A 180 18.09 12.81 -1.14
C LYS A 180 19.26 12.30 -2.00
N LYS A 181 20.44 12.15 -1.38
CA LYS A 181 21.69 11.75 -2.06
C LYS A 181 21.62 10.36 -2.73
N LYS A 182 20.74 9.48 -2.23
CA LYS A 182 20.59 8.07 -2.66
C LYS A 182 19.20 7.76 -3.26
N ASN A 183 18.58 8.70 -3.98
CA ASN A 183 17.31 8.37 -4.65
C ASN A 183 17.49 7.29 -5.73
N ASN A 184 16.48 6.45 -5.90
CA ASN A 184 16.41 5.44 -6.96
C ASN A 184 16.05 6.07 -8.31
N ALA A 185 16.57 5.51 -9.41
CA ALA A 185 16.28 5.98 -10.76
C ALA A 185 14.79 5.88 -11.09
N LYS A 186 14.10 4.86 -10.58
CA LYS A 186 12.65 4.84 -10.49
C LYS A 186 12.22 5.63 -9.25
N GLN A 187 11.73 6.85 -9.45
CA GLN A 187 11.40 7.76 -8.34
C GLN A 187 10.09 7.33 -7.66
N SER A 188 9.97 7.57 -6.36
CA SER A 188 8.68 7.55 -5.65
C SER A 188 7.94 8.86 -5.88
N TRP A 189 6.61 8.82 -5.93
CA TRP A 189 5.76 9.97 -6.26
C TRP A 189 4.76 10.23 -5.14
N ASN A 190 4.24 11.44 -5.08
CA ASN A 190 3.05 11.73 -4.30
C ASN A 190 2.21 12.80 -4.99
N TRP A 191 0.95 12.89 -4.55
CA TRP A 191 0.12 14.02 -4.88
C TRP A 191 -0.86 14.36 -3.77
N ARG A 192 -1.34 15.61 -3.83
CA ARG A 192 -2.46 16.09 -3.04
C ARG A 192 -3.54 16.66 -3.94
N LEU A 193 -4.80 16.29 -3.69
CA LEU A 193 -5.96 16.85 -4.38
C LEU A 193 -6.14 18.33 -4.03
N ALA A 194 -7.00 19.05 -4.77
CA ALA A 194 -7.24 20.45 -4.47
C ALA A 194 -7.91 20.60 -3.09
N SER A 195 -7.75 21.78 -2.48
CA SER A 195 -8.29 22.04 -1.14
C SER A 195 -9.79 21.73 -1.06
N GLY A 196 -10.17 20.93 -0.06
CA GLY A 196 -11.56 20.49 0.15
C GLY A 196 -11.99 19.28 -0.69
N GLU A 197 -11.18 18.82 -1.65
CA GLU A 197 -11.45 17.60 -2.38
C GLU A 197 -10.90 16.37 -1.66
N THR A 198 -11.68 15.29 -1.68
CA THR A 198 -11.24 13.97 -1.24
C THR A 198 -11.67 12.92 -2.25
N TYR A 199 -10.92 11.81 -2.28
CA TYR A 199 -11.28 10.60 -3.00
C TYR A 199 -11.13 9.41 -2.07
N GLN A 200 -12.22 8.67 -1.86
CA GLN A 200 -12.21 7.46 -1.02
C GLN A 200 -11.55 7.73 0.35
N ASN A 201 -12.04 8.80 1.00
CA ASN A 201 -11.64 9.31 2.32
C ASN A 201 -10.23 9.93 2.40
N ARG A 202 -9.54 10.16 1.28
CA ARG A 202 -8.15 10.67 1.23
C ARG A 202 -8.01 11.92 0.37
N ASP A 203 -7.09 12.80 0.74
CA ASP A 203 -6.67 13.95 -0.07
C ASP A 203 -5.21 13.86 -0.51
N PHE A 204 -4.40 13.03 0.17
CA PHE A 204 -2.99 12.77 -0.14
C PHE A 204 -2.75 11.30 -0.46
N PHE A 205 -1.86 11.04 -1.41
CA PHE A 205 -1.51 9.71 -1.89
C PHE A 205 0.00 9.60 -2.12
N LYS A 206 0.61 8.50 -1.69
CA LYS A 206 2.04 8.17 -1.88
C LYS A 206 2.15 6.94 -2.78
N LEU A 207 3.05 7.02 -3.76
CA LEU A 207 3.47 5.90 -4.60
C LEU A 207 4.93 5.57 -4.32
N ARG A 208 5.21 4.34 -3.91
CA ARG A 208 6.57 3.82 -3.76
C ARG A 208 6.99 3.04 -4.99
N HIS A 209 8.25 3.23 -5.39
CA HIS A 209 8.83 2.62 -6.57
C HIS A 209 9.11 1.11 -6.44
N MET A 210 9.23 0.59 -5.21
CA MET A 210 9.49 -0.83 -4.91
C MET A 210 10.77 -1.39 -5.55
N GLU A 211 11.89 -0.67 -5.50
CA GLU A 211 13.13 -1.10 -6.17
C GLU A 211 14.08 -1.86 -5.25
N GLU A 212 13.90 -1.78 -3.94
CA GLU A 212 14.65 -2.62 -3.00
C GLU A 212 14.06 -4.05 -2.91
N ASP A 213 12.76 -4.18 -3.21
CA ASP A 213 12.06 -5.45 -3.32
C ASP A 213 11.92 -5.88 -4.79
N PRO A 214 12.70 -6.86 -5.29
CA PRO A 214 12.61 -7.30 -6.68
C PRO A 214 11.23 -7.90 -7.03
N THR A 215 10.47 -8.39 -6.03
CA THR A 215 9.13 -8.97 -6.22
C THR A 215 8.03 -7.90 -6.30
N GLN A 216 8.27 -6.72 -5.72
CA GLN A 216 7.28 -5.66 -5.46
C GLN A 216 6.02 -6.10 -4.68
N ILE A 217 6.10 -7.19 -3.90
CA ILE A 217 4.96 -7.77 -3.15
C ILE A 217 5.04 -7.46 -1.65
N ARG A 218 6.25 -7.31 -1.08
CA ARG A 218 6.50 -7.38 0.37
C ARG A 218 5.74 -6.34 1.17
N GLU A 219 5.82 -5.08 0.76
CA GLU A 219 5.17 -3.98 1.50
C GLU A 219 3.64 -4.14 1.55
N LYS A 220 3.02 -4.50 0.41
CA LYS A 220 1.58 -4.79 0.38
C LYS A 220 1.23 -6.03 1.20
N LEU A 221 2.04 -7.09 1.11
CA LEU A 221 1.80 -8.32 1.86
C LEU A 221 1.84 -8.07 3.37
N TRP A 222 2.80 -7.26 3.82
CA TRP A 222 2.91 -6.82 5.19
C TRP A 222 1.64 -6.06 5.61
N ALA A 223 1.24 -5.05 4.83
CA ALA A 223 0.05 -4.23 5.11
C ALA A 223 -1.23 -5.08 5.20
N ASP A 224 -1.44 -5.97 4.23
CA ASP A 224 -2.60 -6.87 4.20
C ASP A 224 -2.62 -7.82 5.40
N ALA A 225 -1.47 -8.42 5.77
CA ALA A 225 -1.36 -9.33 6.90
C ALA A 225 -1.56 -8.60 8.23
N SER A 226 -0.98 -7.42 8.41
CA SER A 226 -1.18 -6.57 9.59
C SER A 226 -2.64 -6.12 9.72
N ARG A 227 -3.35 -5.85 8.62
CA ARG A 227 -4.79 -5.58 8.69
C ARG A 227 -5.62 -6.82 9.03
N ALA A 228 -5.22 -7.99 8.54
CA ALA A 228 -5.84 -9.27 8.90
C ALA A 228 -5.68 -9.60 10.40
N MET A 229 -4.62 -9.09 11.02
CA MET A 229 -4.41 -9.07 12.48
C MET A 229 -5.35 -8.11 13.23
N GLY A 230 -6.20 -7.35 12.54
CA GLY A 230 -7.13 -6.38 13.13
C GLY A 230 -6.52 -5.02 13.43
N THR A 231 -5.32 -4.72 12.90
CA THR A 231 -4.66 -3.42 13.08
C THR A 231 -5.17 -2.36 12.10
N PHE A 232 -4.75 -1.12 12.34
CA PHE A 232 -4.98 0.03 11.47
C PHE A 232 -3.80 0.30 10.52
N ALA A 233 -2.97 -0.70 10.20
CA ALA A 233 -1.92 -0.56 9.19
C ALA A 233 -2.44 0.10 7.89
N ASN A 234 -1.53 0.77 7.18
CA ASN A 234 -1.83 1.43 5.90
C ASN A 234 -2.57 0.49 4.93
N GLU A 235 -3.40 1.06 4.06
CA GLU A 235 -3.88 0.31 2.90
C GLU A 235 -2.85 0.40 1.78
N ALA A 236 -2.69 -0.71 1.03
CA ALA A 236 -1.75 -0.78 -0.08
C ALA A 236 -2.33 -1.49 -1.31
N ASN A 237 -1.99 -1.00 -2.50
CA ASN A 237 -2.35 -1.65 -3.76
C ASN A 237 -1.31 -1.42 -4.86
N MET A 238 -1.15 -2.39 -5.76
CA MET A 238 -0.33 -2.19 -6.95
C MET A 238 -1.09 -1.32 -7.96
N ILE A 239 -0.43 -0.33 -8.56
CA ILE A 239 -1.01 0.53 -9.59
C ILE A 239 -0.10 0.67 -10.81
N ARG A 240 -0.67 0.98 -11.97
CA ARG A 240 0.06 1.40 -13.18
C ARG A 240 0.08 2.92 -13.27
N MET A 241 1.22 3.49 -13.61
CA MET A 241 1.36 4.94 -13.74
C MET A 241 1.77 5.37 -15.16
N PHE A 242 1.09 6.40 -15.66
CA PHE A 242 1.42 7.08 -16.91
C PHE A 242 1.56 8.59 -16.64
N ILE A 243 2.60 9.22 -17.20
CA ILE A 243 2.79 10.68 -17.15
C ILE A 243 2.90 11.20 -18.58
N ASN A 244 2.01 12.11 -18.98
CA ASN A 244 1.92 12.67 -20.33
C ASN A 244 1.93 11.59 -21.43
N GLY A 245 1.18 10.51 -21.20
CA GLY A 245 1.09 9.35 -22.11
C GLY A 245 2.22 8.32 -22.01
N ASP A 246 3.35 8.66 -21.40
CA ASP A 246 4.45 7.70 -21.22
C ASP A 246 4.20 6.76 -20.04
N GLY A 247 4.50 5.47 -20.22
CA GLY A 247 4.45 4.48 -19.15
C GLY A 247 5.63 4.58 -18.18
N TYR A 248 5.34 4.53 -16.88
CA TYR A 248 6.35 4.53 -15.79
C TYR A 248 6.43 3.21 -15.04
N GLY A 249 5.57 2.26 -15.39
CA GLY A 249 5.53 0.93 -14.80
C GLY A 249 4.60 0.86 -13.59
N THR A 250 4.95 -0.04 -12.69
CA THR A 250 4.16 -0.41 -11.52
C THR A 250 4.65 0.29 -10.26
N PHE A 251 3.74 0.66 -9.37
CA PHE A 251 4.05 1.30 -8.10
C PHE A 251 3.15 0.73 -7.00
N ASN A 252 3.66 0.67 -5.77
CA ASN A 252 2.80 0.43 -4.63
C ASN A 252 2.17 1.77 -4.21
N LEU A 253 0.85 1.86 -4.27
CA LEU A 253 0.08 2.92 -3.64
C LEU A 253 -0.06 2.60 -2.16
N LEU A 254 0.20 3.58 -1.30
CA LEU A 254 0.08 3.43 0.15
C LEU A 254 -0.45 4.70 0.81
N ASP A 255 -1.07 4.50 1.97
CA ASP A 255 -1.23 5.59 2.93
C ASP A 255 0.12 6.03 3.50
N ASP A 256 0.29 7.35 3.62
CA ASP A 256 1.44 7.96 4.30
C ASP A 256 1.02 8.33 5.72
N ILE A 257 1.55 7.62 6.71
CA ILE A 257 1.14 7.81 8.12
C ILE A 257 1.55 9.16 8.67
N THR A 258 2.48 9.85 7.99
CA THR A 258 2.93 11.19 8.37
C THR A 258 1.93 12.26 7.95
N GLU A 259 0.92 11.94 7.15
CA GLU A 259 -0.04 12.88 6.59
C GLU A 259 -1.43 12.70 7.21
N TYR A 260 -2.12 13.81 7.55
CA TYR A 260 -3.46 13.75 8.14
C TYR A 260 -4.54 13.10 7.25
N SER A 261 -4.25 12.90 5.96
CA SER A 261 -5.04 12.04 5.05
C SER A 261 -5.21 10.62 5.63
N TYR A 262 -4.15 10.05 6.19
CA TYR A 262 -4.16 8.70 6.76
C TYR A 262 -5.09 8.57 7.99
N PRO A 263 -4.94 9.34 9.09
CA PRO A 263 -5.86 9.24 10.21
C PRO A 263 -7.28 9.67 9.82
N SER A 264 -7.47 10.60 8.88
CA SER A 264 -8.80 10.90 8.32
C SER A 264 -9.48 9.64 7.76
N ALA A 265 -8.78 8.88 6.92
CA ALA A 265 -9.31 7.65 6.35
C ALA A 265 -9.43 6.53 7.39
N MET A 266 -8.40 6.32 8.20
CA MET A 266 -8.27 5.13 9.02
C MET A 266 -8.94 5.25 10.39
N PHE A 267 -8.97 6.43 11.00
CA PHE A 267 -9.49 6.62 12.36
C PHE A 267 -10.92 7.19 12.35
N TYR A 268 -11.35 7.77 11.23
CA TYR A 268 -12.56 8.58 11.16
C TYR A 268 -13.47 8.33 9.95
N ASP A 269 -13.21 7.32 9.11
CA ASP A 269 -14.03 7.05 7.91
C ASP A 269 -14.25 8.32 7.05
N GLY A 270 -13.18 9.09 6.85
CA GLY A 270 -13.20 10.35 6.09
C GLY A 270 -13.91 11.53 6.78
N LYS A 271 -14.27 11.40 8.06
CA LYS A 271 -15.00 12.41 8.85
C LYS A 271 -14.19 12.87 10.07
N PRO A 272 -13.01 13.48 9.87
CA PRO A 272 -12.14 13.86 10.96
C PRO A 272 -12.81 14.88 11.91
N PRO A 273 -12.40 14.92 13.20
CA PRO A 273 -12.84 15.97 14.12
C PRO A 273 -12.38 17.35 13.64
N ALA A 274 -13.03 18.41 14.14
CA ALA A 274 -12.70 19.80 13.78
C ALA A 274 -11.24 20.17 14.08
N GLN A 275 -10.63 19.53 15.09
CA GLN A 275 -9.21 19.63 15.39
C GLN A 275 -8.64 18.21 15.51
N MET A 276 -7.65 17.90 14.67
CA MET A 276 -6.85 16.67 14.78
C MET A 276 -5.89 16.78 15.97
N GLY A 277 -5.51 15.66 16.58
CA GLY A 277 -4.48 15.66 17.63
C GLY A 277 -3.05 15.53 17.08
N ALA A 278 -2.08 15.39 17.98
CA ALA A 278 -0.67 15.29 17.65
C ALA A 278 -0.36 14.19 16.61
N LEU A 279 0.55 14.46 15.68
CA LEU A 279 1.01 13.51 14.67
C LEU A 279 2.51 13.69 14.47
N PHE A 280 3.26 12.62 14.75
CA PHE A 280 4.71 12.59 14.65
C PHE A 280 5.16 11.39 13.81
N ASP A 281 6.07 11.68 12.89
CA ASP A 281 6.85 10.73 12.13
C ASP A 281 8.04 10.25 12.97
N GLY A 282 8.37 8.97 12.92
CA GLY A 282 9.60 8.43 13.49
C GLY A 282 10.74 8.61 12.50
N ALA A 283 11.83 9.23 12.93
CA ALA A 283 13.14 9.10 12.28
C ALA A 283 13.98 8.11 13.11
N SER A 284 15.12 7.66 12.58
CA SER A 284 15.95 6.65 13.26
C SER A 284 16.23 6.99 14.73
N GLY A 285 15.96 6.03 15.61
CA GLY A 285 16.02 6.21 17.06
C GLY A 285 14.74 6.79 17.70
N ALA A 286 13.61 6.81 17.00
CA ALA A 286 12.30 7.22 17.51
C ALA A 286 11.77 6.21 18.54
N SER A 287 12.41 6.20 19.71
CA SER A 287 12.05 5.33 20.82
C SER A 287 11.03 5.98 21.75
N PHE A 288 10.40 5.14 22.58
CA PHE A 288 9.62 5.57 23.74
C PHE A 288 10.49 5.70 25.01
N GLN A 289 11.80 5.87 24.86
CA GLN A 289 12.71 6.08 25.98
C GLN A 289 12.42 7.43 26.64
N TYR A 290 12.43 7.43 27.97
CA TYR A 290 12.28 8.67 28.73
C TYR A 290 13.59 9.46 28.73
N PHE A 291 13.47 10.71 28.31
CA PHE A 291 14.51 11.71 28.46
C PHE A 291 13.99 12.84 29.36
N PRO A 292 14.77 13.25 30.40
CA PRO A 292 14.42 14.39 31.24
C PRO A 292 14.56 15.72 30.48
N ASP A 293 15.40 15.74 29.44
CA ASP A 293 15.55 16.86 28.51
C ASP A 293 14.68 16.62 27.27
N THR A 294 13.92 17.64 26.87
CA THR A 294 13.04 17.60 25.70
C THR A 294 13.81 17.44 24.39
N LEU A 295 15.10 17.78 24.35
CA LEU A 295 15.96 17.52 23.19
C LEU A 295 16.11 16.04 22.88
N GLY A 296 15.87 15.13 23.83
CA GLY A 296 15.96 13.69 23.63
C GLY A 296 14.90 13.10 22.69
N TYR A 297 13.84 13.84 22.37
CA TYR A 297 12.76 13.40 21.50
C TYR A 297 12.92 13.85 20.03
N TYR A 298 14.12 14.28 19.63
CA TYR A 298 14.38 14.84 18.29
C TYR A 298 14.13 13.87 17.13
N SER A 299 14.20 12.56 17.38
CA SER A 299 13.86 11.55 16.37
C SER A 299 12.36 11.47 16.09
N TRP A 300 11.50 12.06 16.93
CA TRP A 300 10.09 12.27 16.59
C TRP A 300 9.94 13.56 15.80
N VAL A 301 9.66 13.44 14.51
CA VAL A 301 9.54 14.56 13.57
C VAL A 301 8.08 14.99 13.48
N LYS A 302 7.81 16.24 13.82
CA LYS A 302 6.47 16.83 13.77
C LYS A 302 5.94 16.98 12.34
N ASN A 303 4.72 16.48 12.09
CA ASN A 303 3.95 16.93 10.93
C ASN A 303 3.68 18.45 11.05
N SER A 304 3.89 19.20 9.97
CA SER A 304 3.80 20.67 9.99
C SER A 304 2.44 21.22 10.42
N ALA A 305 1.35 20.46 10.20
CA ALA A 305 0.00 20.84 10.60
C ALA A 305 -0.37 20.36 12.01
N SER A 306 0.54 19.70 12.72
CA SER A 306 0.25 19.16 14.05
C SER A 306 0.05 20.27 15.08
N PRO A 307 -1.00 20.20 15.94
CA PRO A 307 -1.29 21.23 16.92
C PRO A 307 -0.34 21.21 18.13
N GLU A 308 0.39 20.11 18.32
CA GLU A 308 1.29 19.90 19.46
C GLU A 308 2.75 19.90 18.98
N GLU A 309 3.66 20.29 19.86
CA GLU A 309 5.11 20.21 19.63
C GLU A 309 5.68 18.85 20.07
N ILE A 310 6.86 18.47 19.59
CA ILE A 310 7.49 17.17 19.87
C ILE A 310 7.60 16.84 21.36
N VAL A 311 7.68 17.88 22.21
CA VAL A 311 7.72 17.75 23.68
C VAL A 311 6.47 17.09 24.27
N ALA A 312 5.36 17.02 23.52
CA ALA A 312 4.13 16.36 23.92
C ALA A 312 4.26 14.84 24.06
N ILE A 313 5.29 14.22 23.47
CA ILE A 313 5.60 12.80 23.67
C ILE A 313 6.23 12.55 25.04
N GLY A 314 6.94 13.53 25.61
CA GLY A 314 7.69 13.37 26.86
C GLY A 314 6.86 12.81 28.03
N PRO A 315 5.66 13.33 28.31
CA PRO A 315 4.78 12.78 29.35
C PRO A 315 4.41 11.30 29.14
N LEU A 316 4.22 10.86 27.89
CA LEU A 316 3.96 9.46 27.58
C LEU A 316 5.18 8.58 27.92
N CYS A 317 6.37 8.99 27.47
CA CYS A 317 7.61 8.28 27.76
C CYS A 317 7.93 8.27 29.26
N GLU A 318 7.66 9.37 29.98
CA GLU A 318 7.82 9.44 31.43
C GLU A 318 6.85 8.51 32.16
N ALA A 319 5.57 8.50 31.75
CA ALA A 319 4.57 7.59 32.29
C ALA A 319 4.97 6.13 32.07
N TRP A 320 5.46 5.79 30.86
CA TRP A 320 6.00 4.47 30.58
C TRP A 320 7.18 4.14 31.49
N ASN A 321 8.16 5.04 31.62
CA ASN A 321 9.33 4.83 32.46
C ASN A 321 8.97 4.60 33.95
N LYS A 322 7.95 5.29 34.48
CA LYS A 322 7.46 5.14 35.86
C LYS A 322 6.59 3.90 36.08
N THR A 323 6.02 3.32 35.03
CA THR A 323 5.14 2.15 35.12
C THR A 323 5.92 0.93 35.64
N VAL A 324 5.46 0.30 36.72
CA VAL A 324 6.03 -0.97 37.18
C VAL A 324 5.59 -2.09 36.23
N LYS A 325 6.53 -2.60 35.43
CA LYS A 325 6.21 -3.51 34.31
C LYS A 325 5.62 -4.84 34.75
N THR A 326 5.96 -5.32 35.94
CA THR A 326 5.43 -6.58 36.48
C THR A 326 4.03 -6.45 37.11
N ASP A 327 3.44 -5.25 37.12
CA ASP A 327 2.13 -4.97 37.73
C ASP A 327 1.06 -4.72 36.66
N ASP A 328 0.11 -5.66 36.54
CA ASP A 328 -0.99 -5.60 35.55
C ASP A 328 -1.87 -4.36 35.71
N ALA A 329 -2.08 -3.87 36.94
CA ALA A 329 -2.92 -2.70 37.16
C ALA A 329 -2.26 -1.42 36.62
N GLN A 330 -0.94 -1.31 36.75
CA GLN A 330 -0.19 -0.18 36.22
C GLN A 330 -0.06 -0.24 34.69
N ILE A 331 0.11 -1.44 34.12
CA ILE A 331 0.05 -1.62 32.66
C ILE A 331 -1.33 -1.23 32.13
N ALA A 332 -2.41 -1.64 32.79
CA ALA A 332 -3.77 -1.26 32.40
C ALA A 332 -4.02 0.26 32.51
N GLU A 333 -3.45 0.91 33.52
CA GLU A 333 -3.51 2.38 33.65
C GLU A 333 -2.76 3.09 32.52
N PHE A 334 -1.54 2.63 32.19
CA PHE A 334 -0.80 3.13 31.04
C PHE A 334 -1.57 2.91 29.73
N GLY A 335 -2.24 1.76 29.60
CA GLY A 335 -3.09 1.41 28.46
C GLY A 335 -4.24 2.39 28.19
N LYS A 336 -4.62 3.25 29.15
CA LYS A 336 -5.57 4.35 28.95
C LYS A 336 -4.96 5.51 28.16
N GLN A 337 -3.64 5.67 28.21
CA GLN A 337 -2.88 6.72 27.52
C GLN A 337 -2.32 6.23 26.18
N PHE A 338 -2.05 4.94 26.01
CA PHE A 338 -1.46 4.36 24.80
C PHE A 338 -2.09 3.02 24.44
N ASP A 339 -2.26 2.74 23.14
CA ASP A 339 -2.84 1.48 22.69
C ASP A 339 -1.86 0.31 22.67
N THR A 340 -1.65 -0.29 23.85
CA THR A 340 -0.75 -1.44 24.03
C THR A 340 -1.20 -2.68 23.26
N ASP A 341 -2.50 -2.90 23.05
CA ASP A 341 -3.01 -4.07 22.32
C ASP A 341 -2.63 -4.02 20.84
N MET A 342 -2.89 -2.89 20.19
CA MET A 342 -2.54 -2.68 18.79
C MET A 342 -1.02 -2.67 18.61
N PHE A 343 -0.29 -2.05 19.53
CA PHE A 343 1.17 -2.09 19.55
C PHE A 343 1.72 -3.52 19.58
N LEU A 344 1.21 -4.41 20.45
CA LEU A 344 1.64 -5.81 20.47
C LEU A 344 1.39 -6.54 19.13
N ARG A 345 0.27 -6.26 18.45
CA ARG A 345 -0.02 -6.84 17.13
C ARG A 345 0.98 -6.38 16.06
N PHE A 346 1.32 -5.09 16.05
CA PHE A 346 2.39 -4.56 15.20
C PHE A 346 3.72 -5.25 15.50
N MET A 347 4.08 -5.41 16.77
CA MET A 347 5.35 -6.04 17.17
C MET A 347 5.42 -7.54 16.81
N VAL A 348 4.29 -8.25 16.81
CA VAL A 348 4.23 -9.63 16.28
C VAL A 348 4.53 -9.64 14.79
N MET A 349 3.94 -8.72 14.03
CA MET A 349 4.16 -8.63 12.58
C MET A 349 5.60 -8.23 12.26
N GLU A 350 6.16 -7.21 12.91
CA GLU A 350 7.57 -6.83 12.71
C GLU A 350 8.53 -7.99 12.99
N TYR A 351 8.31 -8.76 14.06
CA TYR A 351 9.09 -9.95 14.36
C TYR A 351 8.98 -11.04 13.28
N LEU A 352 7.76 -11.34 12.84
CA LEU A 352 7.51 -12.35 11.82
C LEU A 352 8.07 -11.94 10.46
N THR A 353 8.01 -10.66 10.11
CA THR A 353 8.50 -10.18 8.82
C THR A 353 9.97 -9.80 8.84
N GLY A 354 10.62 -9.72 10.01
CA GLY A 354 11.98 -9.20 10.12
C GLY A 354 12.07 -7.76 9.62
N HIS A 355 11.16 -6.89 10.09
CA HIS A 355 11.19 -5.46 9.80
C HIS A 355 12.32 -4.80 10.60
N TRP A 356 13.55 -4.97 10.11
CA TRP A 356 14.78 -4.65 10.84
C TRP A 356 15.01 -3.13 11.00
N ASP A 357 14.35 -2.31 10.18
CA ASP A 357 14.37 -0.85 10.31
C ASP A 357 13.14 -0.28 11.05
N GLY A 358 12.26 -1.17 11.52
CA GLY A 358 11.11 -0.88 12.38
C GLY A 358 11.48 -0.74 13.87
N TYR A 359 10.46 -0.78 14.73
CA TYR A 359 10.57 -0.42 16.15
C TYR A 359 11.51 -1.33 16.94
N TRP A 360 11.50 -2.64 16.66
CA TRP A 360 12.32 -3.61 17.41
C TRP A 360 13.80 -3.30 17.35
N GLU A 361 14.30 -2.77 16.24
CA GLU A 361 15.72 -2.62 15.96
C GLU A 361 16.08 -1.13 15.79
N MET A 362 16.00 -0.58 14.57
CA MET A 362 16.49 0.79 14.34
C MET A 362 15.57 1.92 14.79
N GLN A 363 14.27 1.64 15.02
CA GLN A 363 13.28 2.64 15.42
C GLN A 363 13.20 3.78 14.40
N THR A 364 13.04 3.45 13.11
CA THR A 364 12.99 4.43 12.02
C THR A 364 11.61 4.51 11.39
N ASN A 365 11.02 3.39 10.98
CA ASN A 365 9.77 3.40 10.21
C ASN A 365 8.52 3.39 11.09
N ASP A 366 8.57 4.22 12.12
CA ASP A 366 7.56 4.36 13.17
C ASP A 366 6.81 5.69 13.04
N GLY A 367 5.78 5.86 13.85
CA GLY A 367 5.03 7.09 13.99
C GLY A 367 4.10 7.01 15.19
N VAL A 368 3.55 8.16 15.60
CA VAL A 368 2.52 8.20 16.64
C VAL A 368 1.44 9.22 16.32
N TYR A 369 0.20 8.84 16.60
CA TYR A 369 -0.97 9.71 16.53
C TYR A 369 -1.66 9.79 17.89
N ARG A 370 -1.98 11.01 18.34
CA ARG A 370 -2.81 11.25 19.51
C ARG A 370 -4.23 11.53 19.06
N ASP A 371 -5.16 10.66 19.43
CA ASP A 371 -6.54 10.76 18.99
C ASP A 371 -7.39 11.57 19.98
N PRO A 372 -7.83 12.79 19.63
CA PRO A 372 -8.63 13.62 20.52
C PRO A 372 -10.05 13.08 20.77
N THR A 373 -10.52 12.15 19.93
CA THR A 373 -11.85 11.52 20.06
C THR A 373 -11.84 10.28 20.96
N ASP A 374 -10.65 9.75 21.26
CA ASP A 374 -10.46 8.62 22.17
C ASP A 374 -9.69 9.05 23.42
N ASN A 375 -10.22 10.05 24.15
CA ASN A 375 -9.65 10.55 25.40
C ASN A 375 -8.17 10.97 25.30
N ASN A 376 -7.73 11.44 24.13
CA ASN A 376 -6.33 11.80 23.84
C ASN A 376 -5.35 10.62 23.96
N ARG A 377 -5.82 9.39 23.69
CA ARG A 377 -5.00 8.17 23.67
C ARG A 377 -4.05 8.19 22.47
N TRP A 378 -2.83 7.72 22.70
CA TRP A 378 -1.78 7.57 21.72
C TRP A 378 -1.85 6.23 21.01
N TYR A 379 -1.58 6.26 19.71
CA TYR A 379 -1.56 5.12 18.82
C TYR A 379 -0.21 5.08 18.12
N TYR A 380 0.50 3.96 18.24
CA TYR A 380 1.68 3.68 17.43
C TYR A 380 1.28 3.43 15.98
N LEU A 381 2.01 4.01 15.04
CA LEU A 381 1.83 3.85 13.60
C LEU A 381 3.10 3.20 13.04
N GLY A 382 2.98 2.20 12.17
CA GLY A 382 4.10 1.71 11.35
C GLY A 382 4.00 2.23 9.92
N GLN A 383 5.12 2.25 9.19
CA GLN A 383 5.18 2.58 7.76
C GLN A 383 6.33 1.86 7.05
N ASP A 384 6.48 2.14 5.74
CA ASP A 384 7.64 1.79 4.92
C ASP A 384 8.10 0.32 5.06
N TYR A 385 7.17 -0.61 4.80
CA TYR A 385 7.36 -2.03 5.03
C TYR A 385 8.10 -2.77 3.90
N ASP A 386 8.91 -2.07 3.11
CA ASP A 386 9.66 -2.67 2.00
C ASP A 386 10.91 -3.42 2.46
N ALA A 387 11.56 -2.98 3.54
CA ALA A 387 12.70 -3.65 4.18
C ALA A 387 12.25 -4.80 5.10
N THR A 388 11.46 -5.72 4.53
CA THR A 388 10.87 -6.86 5.24
C THR A 388 11.08 -8.16 4.45
N PHE A 389 10.75 -9.30 5.05
CA PHE A 389 10.87 -10.63 4.44
C PHE A 389 12.24 -10.88 3.79
N GLY A 390 13.31 -10.55 4.52
CA GLY A 390 14.68 -10.84 4.11
C GLY A 390 15.27 -9.87 3.08
N VAL A 391 14.78 -8.63 3.03
CA VAL A 391 15.37 -7.55 2.22
C VAL A 391 16.32 -6.72 3.08
N ASN A 392 17.54 -6.53 2.59
CA ASN A 392 18.59 -5.69 3.17
C ASN A 392 18.88 -6.01 4.66
N ILE A 393 18.81 -7.28 5.05
CA ILE A 393 18.97 -7.68 6.46
C ILE A 393 20.35 -7.22 6.99
N PRO A 394 20.40 -6.46 8.11
CA PRO A 394 21.65 -5.88 8.63
C PRO A 394 22.48 -6.87 9.46
N SER A 395 22.07 -8.14 9.52
CA SER A 395 22.69 -9.20 10.32
C SER A 395 23.51 -10.14 9.45
N GLU A 396 24.75 -10.40 9.88
CA GLU A 396 25.62 -11.44 9.29
C GLU A 396 25.31 -12.84 9.84
N ASP A 397 24.42 -12.97 10.83
CA ASP A 397 24.04 -14.28 11.37
C ASP A 397 23.16 -15.05 10.37
N PRO A 398 23.63 -16.18 9.81
CA PRO A 398 22.85 -16.97 8.85
C PRO A 398 21.56 -17.56 9.44
N LEU A 399 21.42 -17.55 10.78
CA LEU A 399 20.24 -17.99 11.51
C LEU A 399 19.32 -16.84 11.94
N TYR A 400 19.57 -15.60 11.53
CA TYR A 400 18.72 -14.44 11.90
C TYR A 400 17.23 -14.68 11.61
N ILE A 401 16.91 -15.29 10.46
CA ILE A 401 15.54 -15.68 10.10
C ILE A 401 14.88 -16.63 11.12
N GLU A 402 15.66 -17.47 11.79
CA GLU A 402 15.22 -18.46 12.78
C GLU A 402 15.27 -17.93 14.22
N TRP A 403 15.72 -16.70 14.45
CA TRP A 403 15.79 -16.14 15.80
C TRP A 403 14.42 -16.14 16.48
N SER A 404 14.40 -16.58 17.74
CA SER A 404 13.27 -16.40 18.65
C SER A 404 13.07 -14.90 18.94
N TYR A 405 11.85 -14.48 19.23
CA TYR A 405 11.56 -13.11 19.68
C TYR A 405 12.37 -12.76 20.95
N LYS A 406 12.74 -13.75 21.77
CA LYS A 406 13.57 -13.58 22.97
C LYS A 406 15.01 -13.18 22.63
N GLN A 407 15.53 -13.68 21.51
CA GLN A 407 16.85 -13.27 21.01
C GLN A 407 16.78 -11.83 20.49
N LEU A 408 15.70 -11.48 19.78
CA LEU A 408 15.47 -10.12 19.30
C LEU A 408 15.34 -9.12 20.48
N GLU A 409 14.61 -9.48 21.53
CA GLU A 409 14.52 -8.70 22.78
C GLU A 409 15.90 -8.50 23.42
N THR A 410 16.70 -9.56 23.50
CA THR A 410 18.05 -9.49 24.10
C THR A 410 19.00 -8.64 23.28
N ALA A 411 18.91 -8.72 21.95
CA ALA A 411 19.74 -7.95 21.02
C ALA A 411 19.39 -6.47 21.00
N ASN A 412 18.13 -6.12 21.32
CA ASN A 412 17.61 -4.75 21.18
C ASN A 412 17.00 -4.21 22.48
N PRO A 413 17.82 -3.99 23.53
CA PRO A 413 17.32 -3.48 24.82
C PRO A 413 16.76 -2.04 24.73
N ASN A 414 17.05 -1.31 23.64
CA ASN A 414 16.57 0.05 23.41
C ASN A 414 15.12 0.11 22.92
N ALA A 415 14.51 -1.02 22.53
CA ALA A 415 13.09 -1.12 22.20
C ALA A 415 12.24 -1.13 23.50
N VAL A 416 12.35 -0.06 24.29
CA VAL A 416 11.93 -0.01 25.70
C VAL A 416 10.44 -0.29 25.94
N MET A 417 9.56 -0.01 24.97
CA MET A 417 8.13 -0.28 25.09
C MET A 417 7.86 -1.77 25.00
N ILE A 418 8.34 -2.43 23.94
CA ILE A 418 8.10 -3.87 23.78
C ILE A 418 8.88 -4.68 24.81
N ALA A 419 10.14 -4.35 25.09
CA ALA A 419 10.93 -5.01 26.12
C ALA A 419 10.26 -4.89 27.50
N GLY A 420 9.73 -3.70 27.85
CA GLY A 420 9.02 -3.52 29.11
C GLY A 420 7.65 -4.22 29.14
N LEU A 421 6.90 -4.26 28.04
CA LEU A 421 5.66 -5.04 27.97
C LEU A 421 5.94 -6.54 28.15
N LEU A 422 6.99 -7.07 27.52
CA LEU A 422 7.35 -8.48 27.63
C LEU A 422 7.86 -8.88 29.01
N GLN A 423 8.27 -7.95 29.88
CA GLN A 423 8.55 -8.25 31.29
C GLN A 423 7.28 -8.59 32.09
N ASN A 424 6.11 -8.09 31.65
CA ASN A 424 4.84 -8.41 32.26
C ASN A 424 4.37 -9.82 31.82
N PRO A 425 4.09 -10.77 32.73
CA PRO A 425 3.65 -12.11 32.35
C PRO A 425 2.36 -12.13 31.52
N THR A 426 1.39 -11.26 31.84
CA THR A 426 0.10 -11.19 31.13
C THR A 426 0.27 -10.64 29.71
N GLN A 427 1.06 -9.57 29.52
CA GLN A 427 1.34 -9.02 28.20
C GLN A 427 2.22 -9.95 27.36
N ARG A 428 3.22 -10.63 27.97
CA ARG A 428 4.00 -11.67 27.28
C ARG A 428 3.09 -12.80 26.80
N ALA A 429 2.21 -13.31 27.65
CA ALA A 429 1.24 -14.33 27.26
C ALA A 429 0.32 -13.84 26.13
N THR A 430 -0.01 -12.55 26.10
CA THR A 430 -0.81 -11.93 25.03
C THR A 430 -0.02 -11.88 23.72
N PHE A 431 1.23 -11.41 23.75
CA PHE A 431 2.12 -11.39 22.59
C PHE A 431 2.33 -12.80 22.02
N GLU A 432 2.66 -13.77 22.86
CA GLU A 432 2.87 -15.17 22.45
C GLU A 432 1.58 -15.79 21.90
N LYS A 433 0.42 -15.47 22.49
CA LYS A 433 -0.88 -15.90 21.94
C LYS A 433 -1.10 -15.33 20.55
N TYR A 434 -0.88 -14.03 20.35
CA TYR A 434 -1.02 -13.40 19.04
C TYR A 434 -0.05 -14.01 18.03
N LEU A 435 1.22 -14.22 18.40
CA LEU A 435 2.20 -14.89 17.56
C LEU A 435 1.76 -16.31 17.15
N VAL A 436 1.33 -17.13 18.12
CA VAL A 436 0.88 -18.50 17.89
C VAL A 436 -0.36 -18.54 16.99
N ASP A 437 -1.38 -17.73 17.29
CA ASP A 437 -2.61 -17.69 16.49
C ASP A 437 -2.32 -17.22 15.06
N THR A 438 -1.43 -16.24 14.90
CA THR A 438 -1.00 -15.74 13.59
C THR A 438 -0.32 -16.83 12.77
N VAL A 439 0.69 -17.51 13.32
CA VAL A 439 1.41 -18.56 12.60
C VAL A 439 0.50 -19.76 12.31
N LYS A 440 -0.42 -20.08 13.22
CA LYS A 440 -1.35 -21.21 13.08
C LYS A 440 -2.20 -21.14 11.81
N VAL A 441 -2.69 -19.96 11.43
CA VAL A 441 -3.64 -19.81 10.31
C VAL A 441 -3.22 -18.82 9.23
N LEU A 442 -2.48 -17.77 9.56
CA LEU A 442 -2.10 -16.67 8.66
C LEU A 442 -0.66 -16.82 8.15
N PHE A 443 0.34 -16.61 9.01
CA PHE A 443 1.76 -16.55 8.66
C PHE A 443 2.40 -17.94 8.67
N ASN A 444 2.10 -18.75 7.66
CA ASN A 444 2.71 -20.07 7.46
C ASN A 444 2.87 -20.39 5.97
N ASN A 445 3.63 -21.45 5.69
CA ASN A 445 3.92 -21.90 4.32
C ASN A 445 2.72 -22.52 3.57
N VAL A 446 1.50 -22.37 4.09
CA VAL A 446 0.27 -22.84 3.45
C VAL A 446 -0.58 -21.64 3.05
N THR A 447 -1.10 -20.88 4.01
CA THR A 447 -2.01 -19.76 3.75
C THR A 447 -1.31 -18.59 3.07
N LEU A 448 -0.24 -18.07 3.67
CA LEU A 448 0.43 -16.87 3.16
C LEU A 448 1.14 -17.14 1.84
N THR A 449 1.83 -18.29 1.74
CA THR A 449 2.47 -18.74 0.50
C THR A 449 1.46 -18.85 -0.65
N ASN A 450 0.29 -19.45 -0.43
CA ASN A 450 -0.74 -19.56 -1.46
C ASN A 450 -1.25 -18.18 -1.92
N ARG A 451 -1.40 -17.22 -1.01
CA ARG A 451 -1.75 -15.83 -1.37
C ARG A 451 -0.65 -15.18 -2.21
N VAL A 452 0.62 -15.30 -1.78
CA VAL A 452 1.77 -14.74 -2.51
C VAL A 452 1.83 -15.29 -3.93
N LEU A 453 1.72 -16.61 -4.11
CA LEU A 453 1.75 -17.24 -5.43
C LEU A 453 0.62 -16.76 -6.34
N LYS A 454 -0.60 -16.63 -5.81
CA LYS A 454 -1.75 -16.14 -6.57
C LYS A 454 -1.61 -14.67 -6.96
N TYR A 455 -1.08 -13.85 -6.06
CA TYR A 455 -0.87 -12.43 -6.34
C TYR A 455 0.28 -12.23 -7.33
N HIS A 456 1.38 -12.96 -7.17
CA HIS A 456 2.50 -12.97 -8.12
C HIS A 456 2.05 -13.33 -9.54
N GLU A 457 1.30 -14.43 -9.70
CA GLU A 457 0.72 -14.85 -10.99
C GLU A 457 -0.12 -13.73 -11.64
N PHE A 458 -0.90 -13.01 -10.84
CA PHE A 458 -1.72 -11.89 -11.31
C PHE A 458 -0.90 -10.65 -11.72
N LEU A 459 0.24 -10.41 -11.07
CA LEU A 459 1.10 -9.26 -11.35
C LEU A 459 2.07 -9.49 -12.52
N LEU A 460 2.35 -10.74 -12.91
CA LEU A 460 3.40 -11.07 -13.89
C LEU A 460 3.39 -10.21 -15.18
N PRO A 461 2.26 -9.98 -15.87
CA PRO A 461 2.26 -9.15 -17.08
C PRO A 461 2.69 -7.71 -16.80
N ASP A 462 2.33 -7.18 -15.64
CA ASP A 462 2.63 -5.82 -15.21
C ASP A 462 4.08 -5.67 -14.76
N LEU A 463 4.63 -6.70 -14.12
CA LEU A 463 6.04 -6.75 -13.72
C LEU A 463 6.96 -6.97 -14.93
N GLU A 464 6.54 -7.73 -15.94
CA GLU A 464 7.27 -7.83 -17.21
C GLU A 464 7.36 -6.47 -17.90
N TRP A 465 6.21 -5.77 -17.99
CA TRP A 465 6.18 -4.41 -18.53
C TRP A 465 7.05 -3.45 -17.73
N ASP A 466 6.93 -3.43 -16.40
CA ASP A 466 7.74 -2.58 -15.51
C ASP A 466 9.25 -2.76 -15.75
N ARG A 467 9.71 -4.02 -15.80
CA ARG A 467 11.13 -4.37 -15.97
C ARG A 467 11.65 -4.09 -17.39
N SER A 468 10.76 -3.87 -18.36
CA SER A 468 11.14 -3.43 -19.71
C SER A 468 11.43 -1.93 -19.82
N ILE A 469 11.02 -1.12 -18.82
CA ILE A 469 11.10 0.34 -18.88
C ILE A 469 12.50 0.81 -18.52
N THR A 470 13.10 1.61 -19.41
CA THR A 470 14.34 2.34 -19.11
C THR A 470 14.03 3.55 -18.24
N GLN A 471 14.58 3.56 -17.02
CA GLN A 471 14.39 4.67 -16.09
C GLN A 471 15.06 5.96 -16.60
N ARG A 472 14.34 7.08 -16.47
CA ARG A 472 14.75 8.39 -17.01
C ARG A 472 15.38 9.32 -15.97
N SER A 473 15.09 9.11 -14.70
CA SER A 473 15.68 9.92 -13.62
C SER A 473 17.06 9.38 -13.24
N PRO A 474 17.98 10.25 -12.80
CA PRO A 474 19.21 9.79 -12.17
C PRO A 474 18.91 9.07 -10.85
N GLY A 475 19.79 8.16 -10.45
CA GLY A 475 19.66 7.48 -9.16
C GLY A 475 20.24 6.07 -9.18
N ILE A 476 20.07 5.37 -8.06
CA ILE A 476 20.38 3.94 -7.95
C ILE A 476 19.46 3.16 -8.90
N ASN A 477 20.04 2.29 -9.70
CA ASN A 477 19.31 1.35 -10.54
C ASN A 477 19.84 -0.04 -10.22
N PHE A 478 19.00 -0.89 -9.63
CA PHE A 478 19.40 -2.25 -9.28
C PHE A 478 19.53 -3.13 -10.52
N GLY A 479 18.81 -2.81 -11.61
CA GLY A 479 18.82 -3.59 -12.85
C GLY A 479 18.15 -4.95 -12.71
N TRP A 480 17.17 -5.07 -11.81
CA TRP A 480 16.39 -6.28 -11.62
C TRP A 480 15.81 -6.77 -12.94
N THR A 481 15.95 -8.07 -13.19
CA THR A 481 15.39 -8.71 -14.39
C THR A 481 13.99 -9.23 -14.12
N PHE A 482 13.20 -9.45 -15.17
CA PHE A 482 11.89 -10.11 -15.03
C PHE A 482 11.99 -11.50 -14.39
N ASN A 483 13.05 -12.27 -14.70
CA ASN A 483 13.28 -13.58 -14.09
C ASN A 483 13.47 -13.49 -12.56
N GLN A 484 14.20 -12.46 -12.10
CA GLN A 484 14.48 -12.28 -10.67
C GLN A 484 13.23 -11.95 -9.84
N VAL A 485 12.17 -11.43 -10.47
CA VAL A 485 10.87 -11.23 -9.81
C VAL A 485 10.31 -12.56 -9.29
N THR A 486 10.48 -13.66 -10.05
CA THR A 486 10.02 -14.99 -9.64
C THR A 486 11.08 -15.75 -8.86
N GLU A 487 12.36 -15.63 -9.23
CA GLU A 487 13.48 -16.29 -8.53
C GLU A 487 13.51 -15.88 -7.05
N ASN A 488 13.30 -14.58 -6.76
CA ASN A 488 13.31 -14.08 -5.39
C ASN A 488 12.07 -14.45 -4.57
N LEU A 489 11.13 -15.22 -5.11
CA LEU A 489 10.17 -15.90 -4.23
C LEU A 489 10.86 -17.02 -3.45
N TRP A 490 11.85 -17.69 -4.04
CA TRP A 490 12.36 -18.98 -3.53
C TRP A 490 13.78 -18.93 -2.99
N ALA A 491 14.58 -17.96 -3.42
CA ALA A 491 15.97 -17.82 -3.00
C ALA A 491 16.41 -16.35 -2.99
N GLY A 492 17.50 -16.08 -2.28
CA GLY A 492 18.12 -14.77 -2.31
C GLY A 492 18.62 -14.37 -3.70
N VAL A 493 18.51 -13.07 -4.04
CA VAL A 493 19.05 -12.50 -5.28
C VAL A 493 19.81 -11.21 -4.99
N SER A 494 20.76 -10.87 -5.85
CA SER A 494 21.55 -9.64 -5.76
C SER A 494 21.37 -8.76 -6.99
N SER A 495 21.49 -7.44 -6.79
CA SER A 495 21.45 -6.42 -7.84
C SER A 495 22.38 -6.80 -9.01
N PRO A 496 21.87 -7.04 -10.23
CA PRO A 496 22.72 -7.33 -11.38
C PRO A 496 23.73 -6.22 -11.71
N LEU A 497 23.44 -4.98 -11.31
CA LEU A 497 24.32 -3.83 -11.53
C LEU A 497 25.28 -3.55 -10.37
N GLY A 498 25.29 -4.39 -9.32
CA GLY A 498 26.23 -4.26 -8.20
C GLY A 498 26.06 -2.97 -7.39
N THR A 499 24.87 -2.39 -7.39
CA THR A 499 24.57 -1.10 -6.74
C THR A 499 24.39 -1.17 -5.22
N GLY A 500 24.71 -2.31 -4.61
CA GLY A 500 24.35 -2.62 -3.23
C GLY A 500 22.86 -2.95 -3.09
N GLY A 501 22.47 -3.32 -1.87
CA GLY A 501 21.15 -3.85 -1.55
C GLY A 501 20.89 -5.23 -2.13
N GLY A 502 19.80 -5.85 -1.68
CA GLY A 502 19.44 -7.19 -2.09
C GLY A 502 18.25 -7.73 -1.30
N ALA A 503 17.75 -8.85 -1.77
CA ALA A 503 16.86 -9.70 -1.00
C ALA A 503 17.68 -10.94 -0.67
N GLU A 504 18.35 -10.95 0.48
CA GLU A 504 19.23 -12.04 0.93
C GLU A 504 18.46 -13.37 1.04
N PHE A 505 17.14 -13.29 1.20
CA PHE A 505 16.25 -14.44 1.22
C PHE A 505 15.13 -14.31 0.19
N GLY A 506 14.61 -15.46 -0.24
CA GLY A 506 13.37 -15.50 -1.00
C GLY A 506 12.17 -15.09 -0.14
N LEU A 507 11.13 -14.50 -0.72
CA LEU A 507 9.91 -14.12 0.03
C LEU A 507 9.21 -15.35 0.64
N ILE A 508 9.01 -16.42 -0.14
CA ILE A 508 8.42 -17.68 0.35
C ILE A 508 9.41 -18.45 1.22
N GLU A 509 10.71 -18.38 0.91
CA GLU A 509 11.77 -18.91 1.78
C GLU A 509 11.65 -18.29 3.19
N TRP A 510 11.47 -16.96 3.26
CA TRP A 510 11.31 -16.23 4.52
C TRP A 510 10.12 -16.74 5.31
N ILE A 511 8.94 -16.76 4.66
CA ILE A 511 7.68 -17.21 5.27
C ILE A 511 7.83 -18.64 5.80
N SER A 512 8.41 -19.55 5.02
CA SER A 512 8.57 -20.95 5.42
C SER A 512 9.48 -21.07 6.64
N ARG A 513 10.72 -20.58 6.55
CA ARG A 513 11.72 -20.79 7.60
C ARG A 513 11.38 -20.06 8.89
N LYS A 514 10.89 -18.82 8.83
CA LYS A 514 10.45 -18.09 10.03
C LYS A 514 9.24 -18.79 10.68
N SER A 515 8.25 -19.19 9.90
CA SER A 515 7.08 -19.88 10.48
C SER A 515 7.46 -21.25 11.08
N GLU A 516 8.35 -22.01 10.45
CA GLU A 516 8.88 -23.28 10.98
C GLU A 516 9.64 -23.10 12.30
N ALA A 517 10.44 -22.05 12.42
CA ALA A 517 11.14 -21.72 13.66
C ALA A 517 10.15 -21.47 14.82
N VAL A 518 9.11 -20.67 14.57
CA VAL A 518 8.07 -20.39 15.57
C VAL A 518 7.22 -21.63 15.87
N ILE A 519 6.86 -22.43 14.85
CA ILE A 519 6.15 -23.70 15.01
C ILE A 519 6.91 -24.63 15.96
N LYS A 520 8.23 -24.73 15.78
CA LYS A 520 9.10 -25.56 16.63
C LYS A 520 9.20 -25.01 18.04
N GLU A 521 9.35 -23.69 18.21
CA GLU A 521 9.45 -23.06 19.53
C GLU A 521 8.18 -23.27 20.37
N PHE A 522 7.00 -23.17 19.75
CA PHE A 522 5.71 -23.18 20.45
C PHE A 522 4.89 -24.47 20.25
N ALA A 523 5.45 -25.48 19.59
CA ALA A 523 4.78 -26.74 19.26
C ALA A 523 3.41 -26.52 18.55
N ILE A 524 3.38 -25.63 17.56
CA ILE A 524 2.16 -25.23 16.84
C ILE A 524 1.75 -26.33 15.85
N THR A 525 0.46 -26.63 15.78
CA THR A 525 -0.12 -27.38 14.65
C THR A 525 -0.83 -26.40 13.72
N ILE A 526 -0.29 -26.20 12.52
CA ILE A 526 -0.87 -25.30 11.50
C ILE A 526 -1.99 -25.99 10.71
N SER A 527 -2.84 -25.20 10.06
CA SER A 527 -3.84 -25.71 9.11
C SER A 527 -3.15 -26.37 7.90
N PRO A 528 -3.57 -27.58 7.46
CA PRO A 528 -3.00 -28.24 6.29
C PRO A 528 -3.48 -27.63 4.97
N THR A 529 -4.48 -26.74 5.00
CA THR A 529 -5.03 -26.04 3.83
C THR A 529 -5.09 -24.53 4.06
N PRO A 530 -5.04 -23.70 3.01
CA PRO A 530 -5.18 -22.26 3.15
C PRO A 530 -6.47 -21.89 3.87
N VAL A 531 -6.38 -20.96 4.81
CA VAL A 531 -7.53 -20.50 5.62
C VAL A 531 -7.97 -19.12 5.11
N GLY A 532 -9.27 -18.94 4.89
CA GLY A 532 -9.87 -17.63 4.58
C GLY A 532 -10.40 -16.92 5.84
N PRO A 533 -11.07 -15.76 5.70
CA PRO A 533 -11.73 -15.11 6.83
C PRO A 533 -12.81 -16.01 7.45
N PRO A 534 -13.18 -15.77 8.73
CA PRO A 534 -14.24 -16.52 9.39
C PRO A 534 -15.54 -16.52 8.58
N SER A 535 -16.33 -17.61 8.63
CA SER A 535 -17.56 -17.76 7.83
C SER A 535 -18.66 -16.73 8.14
N THR A 536 -18.54 -16.00 9.26
CA THR A 536 -19.42 -14.90 9.66
C THR A 536 -18.95 -13.54 9.16
N ALA A 537 -17.81 -13.47 8.47
CA ALA A 537 -17.31 -12.24 7.86
C ALA A 537 -18.27 -11.82 6.74
N THR A 538 -18.92 -10.66 6.90
CA THR A 538 -19.67 -10.04 5.81
C THR A 538 -18.69 -9.67 4.72
N GLN A 539 -18.75 -10.36 3.58
CA GLN A 539 -17.98 -10.00 2.39
C GLN A 539 -18.30 -8.55 2.03
N PRO A 540 -17.30 -7.68 1.78
CA PRO A 540 -17.55 -6.41 1.13
C PRO A 540 -18.31 -6.70 -0.18
N PRO A 541 -19.39 -5.96 -0.50
CA PRO A 541 -20.08 -6.17 -1.75
C PRO A 541 -19.07 -6.01 -2.90
N VAL A 542 -19.01 -7.00 -3.79
CA VAL A 542 -18.36 -6.83 -5.11
C VAL A 542 -18.98 -5.56 -5.71
N PRO A 543 -18.20 -4.57 -6.14
CA PRO A 543 -18.76 -3.32 -6.65
C PRO A 543 -19.74 -3.62 -7.79
N SER A 544 -21.03 -3.49 -7.50
CA SER A 544 -22.09 -3.54 -8.50
C SER A 544 -21.98 -2.27 -9.33
N GLY A 545 -21.77 -2.41 -10.64
CA GLY A 545 -21.56 -1.28 -11.54
C GLY A 545 -22.65 -0.24 -11.40
N THR A 546 -22.31 0.91 -10.82
CA THR A 546 -23.15 2.10 -10.77
C THR A 546 -22.62 3.17 -11.71
N SER A 547 -23.57 3.93 -12.23
CA SER A 547 -23.51 4.90 -13.33
C SER A 547 -22.44 5.98 -13.20
N ILE A 548 -21.90 6.37 -14.37
CA ILE A 548 -21.07 7.56 -14.58
C ILE A 548 -21.83 8.80 -14.08
N GLU A 549 -21.38 9.42 -13.00
CA GLU A 549 -21.76 10.80 -12.68
C GLU A 549 -20.89 11.75 -13.50
N THR A 550 -21.44 12.28 -14.59
CA THR A 550 -20.89 13.48 -15.22
C THR A 550 -21.25 14.68 -14.34
N GLY A 551 -20.34 15.08 -13.45
CA GLY A 551 -20.50 16.30 -12.66
C GLY A 551 -20.56 17.53 -13.57
N THR A 552 -21.73 18.17 -13.63
CA THR A 552 -21.90 19.48 -14.26
C THR A 552 -21.11 20.53 -13.45
N PRO A 553 -20.32 21.42 -14.09
CA PRO A 553 -19.59 22.45 -13.37
C PRO A 553 -20.56 23.43 -12.68
N PRO A 554 -20.30 23.88 -11.44
CA PRO A 554 -21.06 24.96 -10.84
C PRO A 554 -20.82 26.27 -11.61
N ALA A 555 -21.89 27.03 -11.79
CA ALA A 555 -21.87 28.33 -12.45
C ALA A 555 -20.94 29.32 -11.72
N PRO A 556 -20.26 30.22 -12.46
CA PRO A 556 -19.33 31.18 -11.86
C PRO A 556 -20.10 32.21 -11.03
N THR A 557 -19.77 32.31 -9.75
CA THR A 557 -20.23 33.42 -8.90
C THR A 557 -19.20 34.53 -8.93
N ASP A 558 -19.52 35.62 -9.62
CA ASP A 558 -18.81 36.90 -9.54
C ASP A 558 -18.90 37.47 -8.13
N LYS A 559 -17.85 37.30 -7.32
CA LYS A 559 -17.53 38.18 -6.20
C LYS A 559 -16.01 38.39 -6.11
N PRO A 560 -15.53 39.64 -5.92
CA PRO A 560 -14.09 39.92 -5.88
C PRO A 560 -13.43 39.34 -4.63
N VAL A 561 -12.28 38.71 -4.82
CA VAL A 561 -11.36 38.27 -3.76
C VAL A 561 -10.60 39.51 -3.23
N PRO A 562 -10.44 39.71 -1.91
CA PRO A 562 -9.60 40.78 -1.37
C PRO A 562 -8.11 40.46 -1.57
N GLU A 563 -7.35 41.45 -2.04
CA GLU A 563 -5.88 41.44 -2.14
C GLU A 563 -5.22 41.17 -0.77
N SER A 564 -4.39 40.13 -0.69
CA SER A 564 -3.43 39.99 0.40
C SER A 564 -2.17 40.80 0.07
N ALA A 565 -1.91 41.82 0.88
CA ALA A 565 -0.77 42.71 0.76
C ALA A 565 0.57 41.98 0.83
N ALA A 566 1.41 42.20 -0.18
CA ALA A 566 2.81 41.82 -0.21
C ALA A 566 3.61 42.74 0.74
N GLY A 567 4.14 42.16 1.82
CA GLY A 567 5.13 42.80 2.68
C GLY A 567 6.55 42.53 2.18
N HIS A 568 7.18 43.53 1.59
CA HIS A 568 8.63 43.57 1.37
C HIS A 568 9.39 43.54 2.70
N VAL A 569 10.35 42.63 2.84
CA VAL A 569 11.42 42.73 3.85
C VAL A 569 12.77 42.54 3.16
N SER A 570 13.63 43.55 3.26
CA SER A 570 14.98 43.56 2.71
C SER A 570 15.99 42.82 3.62
N PRO A 571 17.16 42.41 3.11
CA PRO A 571 18.09 41.52 3.81
C PRO A 571 19.14 42.30 4.59
N LYS A 572 19.31 42.05 5.90
CA LYS A 572 20.56 42.34 6.63
C LYS A 572 20.75 41.39 7.83
N GLY A 573 21.95 40.83 7.92
CA GLY A 573 22.56 40.38 9.17
C GLY A 573 22.76 38.87 9.33
N LEU A 574 23.73 38.29 8.61
CA LEU A 574 24.35 37.02 9.04
C LEU A 574 25.26 37.32 10.24
N ALA A 575 24.98 36.69 11.38
CA ALA A 575 25.92 36.54 12.48
C ALA A 575 26.13 35.05 12.72
N THR A 576 27.36 34.62 12.49
CA THR A 576 27.91 33.28 12.65
C THR A 576 27.93 32.90 14.14
N VAL A 577 27.33 31.75 14.50
CA VAL A 577 27.64 31.06 15.76
C VAL A 577 27.99 29.61 15.41
N ALA A 578 29.23 29.26 15.71
CA ALA A 578 29.80 27.93 15.54
C ALA A 578 29.24 26.97 16.60
N LEU A 579 28.70 25.83 16.16
CA LEU A 579 28.51 24.67 17.03
C LEU A 579 29.72 23.75 16.89
N VAL A 580 30.42 23.53 18.00
CA VAL A 580 31.46 22.52 18.18
C VAL A 580 30.77 21.17 18.35
N GLY A 581 31.30 20.16 17.65
CA GLY A 581 30.63 18.89 17.41
C GLY A 581 30.68 17.86 18.54
N ALA A 582 29.89 16.82 18.34
CA ALA A 582 30.14 15.46 18.79
C ALA A 582 29.83 14.54 17.60
N SER A 583 30.89 13.89 17.10
CA SER A 583 30.87 12.91 16.01
C SER A 583 30.80 11.49 16.59
N LEU A 584 30.50 10.52 15.70
CA LEU A 584 30.47 9.04 15.86
C LEU A 584 29.14 8.49 16.43
N VAL A 585 28.41 7.56 15.81
CA VAL A 585 28.67 6.59 14.73
C VAL A 585 27.37 6.42 13.92
N ALA A 586 27.38 6.68 12.62
CA ALA A 586 26.37 6.22 11.67
C ALA A 586 27.04 6.18 10.29
N LEU A 587 27.71 5.07 10.01
CA LEU A 587 28.34 4.80 8.72
C LEU A 587 28.21 3.30 8.50
N LEU A 588 27.47 2.95 7.43
CA LEU A 588 26.95 1.62 7.09
C LEU A 588 25.75 1.31 8.01
N PHE A 589 24.49 1.38 7.57
CA PHE A 589 23.90 0.80 6.36
C PHE A 589 22.98 1.78 5.63
#